data_AF-A0AAW9L7R3-F1
#
_entry.id   AF-A0AAW9L7R3-F1
#
_cell.length_a   1.000
_cell.length_b   1.000
_cell.length_c   1.000
_cell.angle_alpha   90.00
_cell.angle_beta   90.00
_cell.angle_gamma   90.00
#
_symmetry.space_group_name_H-M   'P 1'
#
loop_
_entity.id
_entity.type
_entity.pdbx_description
1 polymer ?
#
loop_
_entity_poly.entity_id
_entity_poly.type
_entity_poly.pdbx_seq_one_letter_code
_entity_poly.pdbx_strand_id
1 'polypeptide(L)'
;MGTDDWVAALSLSEETAETVRTQFEHSEYRGLTYRHLSNARHGVERGTAVVDGEVVRGFPSIPRALVLEPAVEAHFDGPVTIEEKLNGYNVRVARLDGIPDENGEPAADEQVLAFTRSGYICPYTTSKVRDLLEPGTFFDDYPELMLCGELVGPENPYTAHDYPEVASAGVSVFDVRNRVTGEPLSVERRRELCEEYDFSQVPSFGTHDPERATTAAFDAIEDLDERGREGSSSSPRTAGRW
;
A
#
# COMPACT_ATOMS: atom_id res chain seq x y z
N MET A 1 -20.02 19.45 -3.13
CA MET A 1 -19.14 19.77 -1.99
C MET A 1 -17.96 20.53 -2.56
N GLY A 2 -17.53 21.64 -1.93
CA GLY A 2 -16.37 22.39 -2.43
C GLY A 2 -15.10 21.57 -2.30
N THR A 3 -14.14 21.79 -3.21
CA THR A 3 -12.80 21.17 -3.32
C THR A 3 -11.91 21.27 -2.07
N ASP A 4 -12.44 21.76 -0.95
CA ASP A 4 -11.70 22.15 0.25
C ASP A 4 -12.09 21.37 1.52
N ASP A 5 -13.09 20.48 1.49
CA ASP A 5 -13.58 19.75 2.68
C ASP A 5 -12.88 18.39 2.94
N TRP A 6 -11.81 18.08 2.21
CA TRP A 6 -11.08 16.81 2.35
C TRP A 6 -10.45 16.61 3.73
N VAL A 7 -10.26 17.69 4.51
CA VAL A 7 -9.70 17.60 5.86
C VAL A 7 -10.71 16.98 6.83
N ALA A 8 -12.02 17.16 6.62
CA ALA A 8 -13.04 16.48 7.41
C ALA A 8 -12.96 14.96 7.26
N ALA A 9 -12.55 14.47 6.08
CA ALA A 9 -12.35 13.05 5.81
C ALA A 9 -11.18 12.43 6.60
N LEU A 10 -10.26 13.26 7.12
CA LEU A 10 -9.11 12.80 7.92
C LEU A 10 -9.45 12.56 9.40
N SER A 11 -10.72 12.77 9.81
CA SER A 11 -11.16 12.57 11.21
C SER A 11 -10.36 13.37 12.24
N LEU A 12 -9.94 14.58 11.88
CA LEU A 12 -9.20 15.51 12.75
C LEU A 12 -10.14 16.50 13.45
N SER A 13 -9.77 16.98 14.64
CA SER A 13 -10.45 18.13 15.24
C SER A 13 -10.24 19.39 14.39
N GLU A 14 -11.17 20.35 14.43
CA GLU A 14 -11.07 21.59 13.64
C GLU A 14 -9.75 22.34 13.85
N GLU A 15 -9.26 22.42 15.09
CA GLU A 15 -7.98 23.06 15.42
C GLU A 15 -6.78 22.32 14.79
N THR A 16 -6.83 20.99 14.79
CA THR A 16 -5.78 20.15 14.21
C THR A 16 -5.83 20.15 12.68
N ALA A 17 -7.04 20.20 12.12
CA ALA A 17 -7.33 20.18 10.69
C ALA A 17 -6.61 21.31 9.96
N GLU A 18 -6.72 22.55 10.47
CA GLU A 18 -6.05 23.69 9.85
C GLU A 18 -4.53 23.59 9.94
N THR A 19 -4.02 23.15 11.10
CA THR A 19 -2.59 22.91 11.28
C THR A 19 -2.06 21.89 10.27
N VAL A 20 -2.72 20.74 10.14
CA VAL A 20 -2.32 19.68 9.21
C VAL A 20 -2.43 20.14 7.76
N ARG A 21 -3.49 20.86 7.39
CA ARG A 21 -3.72 21.40 6.04
C ARG A 21 -2.52 22.20 5.53
N THR A 22 -1.92 23.06 6.38
CA THR A 22 -0.75 23.88 5.99
C THR A 22 0.54 23.09 5.77
N GLN A 23 0.61 21.84 6.25
CA GLN A 23 1.80 20.99 6.13
C GLN A 23 1.82 20.19 4.82
N PHE A 24 0.75 20.21 4.05
CA PHE A 24 0.70 19.56 2.75
C PHE A 24 1.50 20.36 1.71
N GLU A 25 2.39 19.67 1.01
CA GLU A 25 3.19 20.21 -0.09
C GLU A 25 2.42 20.05 -1.40
N HIS A 26 2.58 21.02 -2.31
CA HIS A 26 1.91 20.99 -3.62
C HIS A 26 2.81 20.31 -4.66
N SER A 27 2.18 19.56 -5.56
CA SER A 27 2.84 18.91 -6.68
C SER A 27 1.90 18.86 -7.89
N GLU A 28 2.44 18.49 -9.05
CA GLU A 28 1.71 18.42 -10.31
C GLU A 28 1.99 17.09 -11.02
N TYR A 29 0.96 16.53 -11.63
CA TYR A 29 1.05 15.34 -12.48
C TYR A 29 0.16 15.53 -13.71
N ARG A 30 0.73 15.61 -14.92
CA ARG A 30 -0.03 15.82 -16.17
C ARG A 30 -1.01 17.01 -16.11
N GLY A 31 -0.59 18.13 -15.51
CA GLY A 31 -1.45 19.32 -15.31
C GLY A 31 -2.45 19.21 -14.15
N LEU A 32 -2.57 18.03 -13.52
CA LEU A 32 -3.35 17.83 -12.30
C LEU A 32 -2.55 18.31 -11.09
N THR A 33 -3.02 19.35 -10.43
CA THR A 33 -2.44 19.80 -9.17
C THR A 33 -2.94 18.94 -8.03
N TYR A 34 -2.04 18.52 -7.16
CA TYR A 34 -2.38 17.73 -5.98
C TYR A 34 -1.50 18.13 -4.81
N ARG A 35 -1.85 17.61 -3.64
CA ARG A 35 -1.13 17.85 -2.40
C ARG A 35 -0.67 16.54 -1.79
N HIS A 36 0.48 16.53 -1.13
CA HIS A 36 0.93 15.37 -0.36
C HIS A 36 1.60 15.76 0.95
N LEU A 37 1.51 14.89 1.95
CA LEU A 37 2.08 15.11 3.27
C LEU A 37 3.48 14.49 3.36
N SER A 38 4.53 15.30 3.41
CA SER A 38 5.92 14.81 3.40
C SER A 38 6.34 14.11 4.70
N ASN A 39 5.66 14.40 5.82
CA ASN A 39 5.95 13.83 7.13
C ASN A 39 4.66 13.53 7.90
N ALA A 40 4.63 12.45 8.69
CA ALA A 40 3.46 12.12 9.49
C ALA A 40 3.14 13.26 10.49
N ARG A 41 1.85 13.58 10.65
CA ARG A 41 1.35 14.67 11.51
C ARG A 41 0.01 14.29 12.10
N HIS A 42 -0.12 14.42 13.43
CA HIS A 42 -1.41 14.29 14.13
C HIS A 42 -2.26 13.05 13.75
N GLY A 43 -1.63 11.88 13.58
CA GLY A 43 -2.32 10.65 13.20
C GLY A 43 -2.58 10.48 11.70
N VAL A 44 -2.12 11.41 10.86
CA VAL A 44 -2.10 11.29 9.39
C VAL A 44 -0.72 10.80 8.95
N GLU A 45 -0.69 9.71 8.19
CA GLU A 45 0.55 9.07 7.75
C GLU A 45 1.27 9.92 6.70
N ARG A 46 2.61 9.85 6.74
CA ARG A 46 3.46 10.34 5.65
C ARG A 46 3.02 9.73 4.33
N GLY A 47 2.99 10.54 3.29
CA GLY A 47 2.59 10.14 1.95
C GLY A 47 1.09 10.19 1.69
N THR A 48 0.28 10.61 2.68
CA THR A 48 -1.12 10.94 2.43
C THR A 48 -1.20 11.99 1.32
N ALA A 49 -1.97 11.69 0.27
CA ALA A 49 -2.14 12.54 -0.91
C ALA A 49 -3.60 12.99 -1.02
N VAL A 50 -3.79 14.18 -1.58
CA VAL A 50 -5.10 14.76 -1.87
C VAL A 50 -5.10 15.25 -3.30
N VAL A 51 -5.94 14.66 -4.13
CA VAL A 51 -6.04 14.94 -5.57
C VAL A 51 -7.49 15.32 -5.85
N ASP A 52 -7.74 16.54 -6.32
CA ASP A 52 -9.11 17.07 -6.51
C ASP A 52 -10.07 16.86 -5.32
N GLY A 53 -9.55 16.98 -4.09
CA GLY A 53 -10.31 16.75 -2.86
C GLY A 53 -10.44 15.29 -2.45
N GLU A 54 -9.99 14.35 -3.28
CA GLU A 54 -9.97 12.93 -2.97
C GLU A 54 -8.74 12.54 -2.16
N VAL A 55 -8.95 11.82 -1.05
CA VAL A 55 -7.89 11.41 -0.13
C VAL A 55 -7.37 10.01 -0.46
N VAL A 56 -6.04 9.86 -0.46
CA VAL A 56 -5.33 8.58 -0.48
C VAL A 56 -4.34 8.55 0.68
N ARG A 57 -4.66 7.84 1.76
CA ARG A 57 -3.86 7.75 2.99
C ARG A 57 -2.48 7.16 2.73
N GLY A 58 -1.50 7.69 3.44
CA GLY A 58 -0.15 7.14 3.47
C GLY A 58 -0.15 5.71 4.01
N PHE A 59 0.71 4.84 3.48
CA PHE A 59 0.91 3.53 4.09
C PHE A 59 1.61 3.73 5.46
N PRO A 60 1.18 3.09 6.56
CA PRO A 60 1.79 3.28 7.87
C PRO A 60 3.22 2.72 7.90
N SER A 61 4.01 3.15 8.89
CA SER A 61 5.32 2.54 9.15
C SER A 61 5.14 1.18 9.82
N ILE A 62 5.85 0.17 9.31
CA ILE A 62 5.88 -1.17 9.90
C ILE A 62 7.02 -1.21 10.95
N PRO A 63 6.73 -1.49 12.23
CA PRO A 63 7.75 -1.70 13.26
C PRO A 63 8.68 -2.87 12.91
N ARG A 64 9.94 -2.79 13.32
CA ARG A 64 10.90 -3.89 13.15
C ARG A 64 11.10 -4.61 14.49
N ALA A 65 10.85 -5.91 14.51
CA ALA A 65 11.28 -6.78 15.61
C ALA A 65 12.78 -7.08 15.50
N LEU A 66 13.55 -6.79 16.54
CA LEU A 66 14.97 -7.18 16.61
C LEU A 66 15.16 -8.58 17.21
N VAL A 67 14.18 -9.04 17.99
CA VAL A 67 14.13 -10.38 18.57
C VAL A 67 12.72 -10.91 18.33
N LEU A 68 12.61 -12.04 17.64
CA LEU A 68 11.37 -12.52 17.05
C LEU A 68 10.36 -13.02 18.08
N GLU A 69 10.78 -13.94 18.95
CA GLU A 69 9.91 -14.57 19.98
C GLU A 69 9.18 -13.54 20.88
N PRO A 70 9.88 -12.65 21.62
CA PRO A 70 9.21 -11.68 22.48
C PRO A 70 8.40 -10.64 21.69
N ALA A 71 8.75 -10.37 20.42
CA ALA A 71 7.97 -9.46 19.59
C ALA A 71 6.65 -10.09 19.17
N VAL A 72 6.66 -11.37 18.78
CA VAL A 72 5.44 -12.10 18.40
C VAL A 72 4.49 -12.17 19.60
N GLU A 73 4.99 -12.58 20.76
CA GLU A 73 4.18 -12.69 21.99
C GLU A 73 3.61 -11.35 22.45
N ALA A 74 4.35 -10.25 22.29
CA ALA A 74 3.90 -8.92 22.74
C ALA A 74 2.92 -8.23 21.79
N HIS A 75 2.89 -8.63 20.51
CA HIS A 75 2.14 -7.92 19.47
C HIS A 75 0.94 -8.69 18.93
N PHE A 76 0.86 -10.01 19.12
CA PHE A 76 -0.19 -10.83 18.54
C PHE A 76 -0.92 -11.68 19.60
N ASP A 77 -2.20 -11.34 19.84
CA ASP A 77 -3.11 -12.10 20.71
C ASP A 77 -3.85 -13.23 19.97
N GLY A 78 -3.56 -13.44 18.68
CA GLY A 78 -4.24 -14.39 17.81
C GLY A 78 -3.39 -14.82 16.62
N PRO A 79 -3.95 -15.61 15.68
CA PRO A 79 -3.17 -16.21 14.60
C PRO A 79 -2.41 -15.17 13.76
N VAL A 80 -1.16 -15.50 13.45
CA VAL A 80 -0.20 -14.66 12.73
C VAL A 80 0.06 -15.24 11.36
N THR A 81 -0.09 -14.43 10.33
CA THR A 81 0.29 -14.78 8.95
C THR A 81 1.70 -14.28 8.68
N ILE A 82 2.51 -15.15 8.10
CA ILE A 82 3.88 -14.83 7.71
C ILE A 82 3.90 -14.71 6.18
N GLU A 83 4.39 -13.58 5.70
CA GLU A 83 4.49 -13.25 4.28
C GLU A 83 5.92 -12.87 3.94
N GLU A 84 6.32 -13.11 2.70
CA GLU A 84 7.63 -12.66 2.25
C GLU A 84 7.67 -11.13 2.16
N LYS A 85 8.73 -10.53 2.72
CA LYS A 85 9.01 -9.12 2.52
C LYS A 85 9.84 -8.96 1.25
N LEU A 86 9.17 -8.50 0.19
CA LEU A 86 9.85 -8.16 -1.05
C LEU A 86 10.73 -6.89 -0.89
N ASN A 87 11.75 -6.81 -1.75
CA ASN A 87 12.78 -5.77 -1.82
C ASN A 87 12.56 -4.93 -3.06
N GLY A 88 11.56 -4.07 -3.00
CA GLY A 88 11.20 -3.19 -4.08
C GLY A 88 11.01 -1.78 -3.55
N TYR A 89 9.94 -1.13 -4.02
CA TYR A 89 9.41 0.04 -3.32
C TYR A 89 7.90 -0.07 -3.16
N ASN A 90 7.43 0.50 -2.06
CA ASN A 90 6.01 0.58 -1.74
C ASN A 90 5.25 1.46 -2.75
N VAL A 91 4.17 0.88 -3.25
CA VAL A 91 3.19 1.49 -4.14
C VAL A 91 1.81 1.44 -3.49
N ARG A 92 1.06 2.52 -3.62
CA ARG A 92 -0.38 2.54 -3.35
C ARG A 92 -1.11 2.85 -4.65
N VAL A 93 -2.15 2.08 -4.98
CA VAL A 93 -2.95 2.25 -6.19
C VAL A 93 -4.38 2.54 -5.78
N ALA A 94 -4.95 3.61 -6.31
CA ALA A 94 -6.34 3.97 -6.08
C ALA A 94 -6.94 4.53 -7.38
N ARG A 95 -8.23 4.29 -7.59
CA ARG A 95 -9.02 5.01 -8.59
C ARG A 95 -9.61 6.25 -7.95
N LEU A 96 -9.41 7.41 -8.57
CA LEU A 96 -9.95 8.68 -8.13
C LEU A 96 -10.90 9.21 -9.20
N ASP A 97 -12.13 9.51 -8.80
CA ASP A 97 -13.12 10.07 -9.71
C ASP A 97 -12.70 11.50 -10.09
N GLY A 98 -13.15 11.97 -11.26
CA GLY A 98 -12.90 13.34 -11.68
C GLY A 98 -11.51 13.60 -12.28
N ILE A 99 -10.62 12.60 -12.36
CA ILE A 99 -9.40 12.73 -13.18
C ILE A 99 -9.79 12.65 -14.66
N PRO A 100 -9.58 13.71 -15.45
CA PRO A 100 -9.85 13.67 -16.88
C PRO A 100 -8.73 12.94 -17.62
N ASP A 101 -9.08 12.38 -18.78
CA ASP A 101 -8.12 11.92 -19.77
C ASP A 101 -7.39 13.09 -20.45
N GLU A 102 -6.52 12.78 -21.40
CA GLU A 102 -5.76 13.77 -22.18
C GLU A 102 -6.64 14.75 -22.98
N ASN A 103 -7.92 14.43 -23.19
CA ASN A 103 -8.89 15.24 -23.91
C ASN A 103 -9.84 16.01 -22.99
N GLY A 104 -9.76 15.81 -21.67
CA GLY A 104 -10.65 16.43 -20.70
C GLY A 104 -11.88 15.60 -20.34
N GLU A 105 -11.99 14.37 -20.85
CA GLU A 105 -13.16 13.50 -20.66
C GLU A 105 -12.92 12.47 -19.54
N PRO A 106 -13.95 12.03 -18.79
CA PRO A 106 -13.78 10.98 -17.80
C PRO A 106 -13.38 9.66 -18.48
N ALA A 107 -12.22 9.10 -18.11
CA ALA A 107 -11.80 7.77 -18.54
C ALA A 107 -11.41 6.92 -17.32
N ALA A 108 -12.13 5.83 -17.10
CA ALA A 108 -11.99 4.98 -15.92
C ALA A 108 -10.56 4.45 -15.72
N ASP A 109 -9.85 4.14 -16.80
CA ASP A 109 -8.47 3.66 -16.74
C ASP A 109 -7.47 4.78 -16.42
N GLU A 110 -7.72 6.01 -16.88
CA GLU A 110 -6.88 7.17 -16.56
C GLU A 110 -7.03 7.64 -15.11
N GLN A 111 -8.12 7.23 -14.46
CA GLN A 111 -8.41 7.53 -13.05
C GLN A 111 -7.63 6.64 -12.06
N VAL A 112 -7.04 5.53 -12.53
CA VAL A 112 -6.18 4.67 -11.68
C VAL A 112 -4.80 5.30 -11.56
N LEU A 113 -4.45 5.77 -10.36
CA LEU A 113 -3.15 6.38 -10.08
C LEU A 113 -2.32 5.56 -9.11
N ALA A 114 -0.99 5.56 -9.32
CA ALA A 114 -0.03 4.95 -8.41
C ALA A 114 0.78 6.00 -7.65
N PHE A 115 0.75 5.89 -6.32
CA PHE A 115 1.44 6.76 -5.38
C PHE A 115 2.64 6.04 -4.78
N THR A 116 3.79 6.72 -4.80
CA THR A 116 4.97 6.28 -4.04
C THR A 116 4.72 6.34 -2.54
N ARG A 117 5.60 5.73 -1.75
CA ARG A 117 5.62 5.86 -0.27
C ARG A 117 5.52 7.30 0.23
N SER A 118 6.11 8.28 -0.48
CA SER A 118 6.15 9.68 -0.06
C SER A 118 4.94 10.50 -0.54
N GLY A 119 4.01 9.90 -1.28
CA GLY A 119 2.80 10.57 -1.76
C GLY A 119 2.86 11.15 -3.17
N TYR A 120 3.99 10.99 -3.88
CA TYR A 120 4.07 11.41 -5.27
C TYR A 120 3.33 10.45 -6.19
N ILE A 121 2.54 10.98 -7.13
CA ILE A 121 2.02 10.22 -8.27
C ILE A 121 3.21 9.91 -9.20
N CYS A 122 3.48 8.64 -9.44
CA CYS A 122 4.62 8.22 -10.28
C CYS A 122 4.13 7.78 -11.67
N PRO A 123 4.55 8.46 -12.76
CA PRO A 123 4.12 8.10 -14.12
C PRO A 123 4.49 6.67 -14.50
N TYR A 124 5.73 6.26 -14.21
CA TYR A 124 6.22 4.91 -14.49
C TYR A 124 5.41 3.85 -13.74
N THR A 125 5.27 4.01 -12.42
CA THR A 125 4.52 3.06 -11.60
C THR A 125 3.05 3.01 -12.02
N THR A 126 2.45 4.15 -12.36
CA THR A 126 1.04 4.22 -12.81
C THR A 126 0.84 3.41 -14.09
N SER A 127 1.75 3.51 -15.06
CA SER A 127 1.73 2.65 -16.25
C SER A 127 1.84 1.17 -15.87
N LYS A 128 2.86 0.81 -15.08
CA LYS A 128 3.13 -0.59 -14.75
C LYS A 128 2.00 -1.25 -13.96
N VAL A 129 1.34 -0.55 -13.02
CA VAL A 129 0.22 -1.16 -12.28
C VAL A 129 -1.01 -1.36 -13.16
N ARG A 130 -1.27 -0.47 -14.14
CA ARG A 130 -2.36 -0.65 -15.10
C ARG A 130 -2.09 -1.86 -15.99
N ASP A 131 -0.84 -2.03 -16.45
CA ASP A 131 -0.46 -3.13 -17.32
C ASP A 131 -0.37 -4.49 -16.60
N LEU A 132 0.09 -4.51 -15.34
CA LEU A 132 0.40 -5.74 -14.61
C LEU A 132 -0.71 -6.22 -13.67
N LEU A 133 -1.57 -5.32 -13.18
CA LEU A 133 -2.68 -5.68 -12.31
C LEU A 133 -4.04 -5.50 -12.98
N GLU A 134 -4.15 -4.67 -14.03
CA GLU A 134 -5.42 -4.36 -14.70
C GLU A 134 -6.58 -4.09 -13.71
N PRO A 135 -6.41 -3.21 -12.69
CA PRO A 135 -7.28 -3.19 -11.50
C PRO A 135 -8.64 -2.51 -11.73
N GLY A 136 -9.03 -2.24 -12.98
CA GLY A 136 -10.23 -1.48 -13.33
C GLY A 136 -11.50 -2.08 -12.73
N THR A 137 -11.75 -3.37 -12.97
CA THR A 137 -12.92 -4.09 -12.45
C THR A 137 -12.95 -4.12 -10.92
N PHE A 138 -11.80 -4.30 -10.27
CA PHE A 138 -11.72 -4.25 -8.81
C PHE A 138 -12.20 -2.91 -8.25
N PHE A 139 -11.82 -1.80 -8.87
CA PHE A 139 -12.27 -0.49 -8.43
C PHE A 139 -13.73 -0.21 -8.81
N ASP A 140 -14.31 -0.89 -9.81
CA ASP A 140 -15.75 -0.84 -10.09
C ASP A 140 -16.55 -1.41 -8.93
N ASP A 141 -16.08 -2.52 -8.35
CA ASP A 141 -16.73 -3.17 -7.23
C ASP A 141 -16.37 -2.51 -5.87
N TYR A 142 -15.15 -1.95 -5.75
CA TYR A 142 -14.62 -1.39 -4.49
C TYR A 142 -13.90 -0.04 -4.66
N PRO A 143 -14.61 1.04 -5.04
CA PRO A 143 -14.01 2.36 -5.31
C PRO A 143 -13.41 3.07 -4.08
N GLU A 144 -13.78 2.66 -2.87
CA GLU A 144 -13.24 3.19 -1.62
C GLU A 144 -11.92 2.54 -1.19
N LEU A 145 -11.54 1.43 -1.83
CA LEU A 145 -10.33 0.70 -1.49
C LEU A 145 -9.12 1.22 -2.26
N MET A 146 -7.95 0.98 -1.69
CA MET A 146 -6.64 1.12 -2.35
C MET A 146 -5.87 -0.19 -2.22
N LEU A 147 -5.16 -0.55 -3.29
CA LEU A 147 -4.21 -1.65 -3.28
C LEU A 147 -2.86 -1.12 -2.78
N CYS A 148 -2.23 -1.83 -1.85
CA CYS A 148 -0.84 -1.59 -1.47
C CYS A 148 -0.01 -2.77 -1.94
N GLY A 149 1.05 -2.48 -2.70
CA GLY A 149 1.92 -3.50 -3.24
C GLY A 149 3.37 -3.08 -3.21
N GLU A 150 4.23 -4.03 -3.51
CA GLU A 150 5.64 -3.82 -3.74
C GLU A 150 5.89 -3.93 -5.25
N LEU A 151 6.49 -2.90 -5.85
CA LEU A 151 7.02 -3.00 -7.20
C LEU A 151 8.47 -3.45 -7.14
N VAL A 152 8.77 -4.55 -7.83
CA VAL A 152 10.08 -5.21 -7.89
C VAL A 152 10.55 -5.38 -9.33
N GLY A 153 11.82 -5.71 -9.53
CA GLY A 153 12.39 -6.05 -10.85
C GLY A 153 13.49 -5.10 -11.32
N PRO A 154 14.24 -5.49 -12.36
CA PRO A 154 15.44 -4.78 -12.81
C PRO A 154 15.18 -3.39 -13.41
N GLU A 155 13.96 -3.11 -13.87
CA GLU A 155 13.56 -1.77 -14.35
C GLU A 155 13.08 -0.84 -13.22
N ASN A 156 13.33 -1.21 -11.97
CA ASN A 156 12.94 -0.40 -10.83
C ASN A 156 13.81 0.88 -10.73
N PRO A 157 13.20 2.08 -10.81
CA PRO A 157 13.95 3.33 -10.81
C PRO A 157 14.47 3.75 -9.43
N TYR A 158 14.14 2.99 -8.36
CA TYR A 158 14.43 3.35 -6.98
C TYR A 158 15.29 2.31 -6.24
N THR A 159 15.18 1.01 -6.55
CA THR A 159 15.99 -0.05 -5.92
C THR A 159 16.50 -1.04 -6.97
N ALA A 160 17.76 -1.48 -6.84
CA ALA A 160 18.45 -2.30 -7.84
C ALA A 160 18.48 -3.80 -7.50
N HIS A 161 17.52 -4.29 -6.70
CA HIS A 161 17.47 -5.71 -6.34
C HIS A 161 16.83 -6.52 -7.47
N ASP A 162 17.52 -7.58 -7.88
CA ASP A 162 17.10 -8.43 -9.00
C ASP A 162 16.35 -9.66 -8.47
N TYR A 163 15.26 -9.98 -9.14
CA TYR A 163 14.47 -11.17 -8.88
C TYR A 163 14.51 -12.03 -10.13
N PRO A 164 15.16 -13.22 -10.12
CA PRO A 164 15.35 -14.02 -11.32
C PRO A 164 14.06 -14.37 -12.07
N GLU A 165 12.93 -14.43 -11.37
CA GLU A 165 11.60 -14.68 -11.91
C GLU A 165 10.93 -13.42 -12.53
N VAL A 166 11.48 -12.22 -12.33
CA VAL A 166 10.93 -10.95 -12.81
C VAL A 166 11.82 -10.37 -13.92
N ALA A 167 11.38 -10.52 -15.17
CA ALA A 167 12.17 -10.10 -16.34
C ALA A 167 12.33 -8.57 -16.52
N SER A 168 11.36 -7.77 -16.04
CA SER A 168 11.37 -6.30 -16.22
C SER A 168 10.84 -5.60 -14.96
N ALA A 169 9.57 -5.80 -14.63
CA ALA A 169 8.92 -5.29 -13.44
C ALA A 169 7.81 -6.24 -13.01
N GLY A 170 7.59 -6.38 -11.71
CA GLY A 170 6.50 -7.13 -11.11
C GLY A 170 5.85 -6.31 -10.00
N VAL A 171 4.54 -6.46 -9.82
CA VAL A 171 3.82 -5.85 -8.70
C VAL A 171 3.17 -6.96 -7.91
N SER A 172 3.41 -6.98 -6.61
CA SER A 172 2.78 -7.95 -5.70
C SER A 172 2.03 -7.23 -4.61
N VAL A 173 0.73 -7.46 -4.53
CA VAL A 173 -0.15 -6.89 -3.51
C VAL A 173 0.15 -7.56 -2.17
N PHE A 174 0.36 -6.72 -1.14
CA PHE A 174 0.56 -7.17 0.24
C PHE A 174 -0.46 -6.57 1.20
N ASP A 175 -1.18 -5.52 0.82
CA ASP A 175 -2.26 -4.95 1.63
C ASP A 175 -3.40 -4.42 0.77
N VAL A 176 -4.61 -4.37 1.33
CA VAL A 176 -5.76 -3.67 0.76
C VAL A 176 -6.41 -2.89 1.89
N ARG A 177 -6.59 -1.59 1.66
CA ARG A 177 -7.03 -0.65 2.71
C ARG A 177 -8.11 0.27 2.19
N ASN A 178 -8.95 0.78 3.08
CA ASN A 178 -9.77 1.93 2.74
C ASN A 178 -8.85 3.14 2.46
N ARG A 179 -9.01 3.80 1.30
CA ARG A 179 -8.12 4.87 0.86
C ARG A 179 -8.23 6.14 1.71
N VAL A 180 -9.37 6.37 2.38
CA VAL A 180 -9.64 7.58 3.17
C VAL A 180 -9.31 7.37 4.65
N THR A 181 -9.75 6.25 5.24
CA THR A 181 -9.50 5.97 6.67
C THR A 181 -8.12 5.36 6.89
N GLY A 182 -7.56 4.67 5.89
CA GLY A 182 -6.30 3.92 5.99
C GLY A 182 -6.46 2.57 6.70
N GLU A 183 -7.69 2.20 7.09
CA GLU A 183 -7.97 0.93 7.76
C GLU A 183 -7.74 -0.26 6.82
N PRO A 184 -6.99 -1.28 7.25
CA PRO A 184 -6.75 -2.47 6.44
C PRO A 184 -7.92 -3.43 6.48
N LEU A 185 -8.07 -4.20 5.40
CA LEU A 185 -8.85 -5.43 5.41
C LEU A 185 -8.12 -6.51 6.24
N SER A 186 -8.82 -7.59 6.61
CA SER A 186 -8.15 -8.77 7.16
C SER A 186 -7.26 -9.42 6.09
N VAL A 187 -6.20 -10.11 6.51
CA VAL A 187 -5.32 -10.82 5.56
C VAL A 187 -6.10 -11.84 4.75
N GLU A 188 -7.04 -12.56 5.38
CA GLU A 188 -7.93 -13.50 4.70
C GLU A 188 -8.76 -12.82 3.61
N ARG A 189 -9.44 -11.71 3.92
CA ARG A 189 -10.26 -10.99 2.93
C ARG A 189 -9.41 -10.39 1.82
N ARG A 190 -8.22 -9.87 2.16
CA ARG A 190 -7.25 -9.36 1.18
C ARG A 190 -6.86 -10.46 0.18
N ARG A 191 -6.52 -11.65 0.67
CA ARG A 191 -6.11 -12.78 -0.18
C ARG A 191 -7.24 -13.25 -1.07
N GLU A 192 -8.45 -13.41 -0.53
CA GLU A 192 -9.65 -13.75 -1.30
C GLU A 192 -9.89 -12.77 -2.45
N LEU A 193 -9.83 -11.46 -2.18
CA LEU A 193 -9.97 -10.44 -3.21
C LEU A 193 -8.88 -10.55 -4.27
N CYS A 194 -7.62 -10.70 -3.85
CA CYS A 194 -6.55 -10.82 -4.82
C CYS A 194 -6.69 -12.09 -5.68
N GLU A 195 -7.22 -13.19 -5.15
CA GLU A 195 -7.56 -14.38 -5.95
C GLU A 195 -8.74 -14.14 -6.89
N GLU A 196 -9.78 -13.44 -6.43
CA GLU A 196 -10.99 -13.10 -7.21
C GLU A 196 -10.67 -12.24 -8.45
N TYR A 197 -9.76 -11.26 -8.30
CA TYR A 197 -9.36 -10.34 -9.36
C TYR A 197 -8.01 -10.70 -10.02
N ASP A 198 -7.47 -11.90 -9.75
CA ASP A 198 -6.20 -12.40 -10.31
C ASP A 198 -4.99 -11.47 -10.07
N PHE A 199 -4.97 -10.79 -8.93
CA PHE A 199 -3.84 -9.95 -8.53
C PHE A 199 -2.70 -10.81 -8.00
N SER A 200 -1.50 -10.59 -8.54
CA SER A 200 -0.27 -11.12 -7.97
C SER A 200 -0.09 -10.68 -6.52
N GLN A 201 0.25 -11.62 -5.63
CA GLN A 201 0.37 -11.39 -4.20
C GLN A 201 1.76 -11.71 -3.68
N VAL A 202 2.13 -11.12 -2.54
CA VAL A 202 3.32 -11.56 -1.83
C VAL A 202 3.20 -13.04 -1.40
N PRO A 203 4.27 -13.84 -1.55
CA PRO A 203 4.29 -15.22 -1.07
C PRO A 203 3.93 -15.31 0.42
N SER A 204 3.24 -16.38 0.81
CA SER A 204 2.89 -16.65 2.21
C SER A 204 3.48 -17.97 2.67
N PHE A 205 3.98 -17.95 3.90
CA PHE A 205 4.42 -19.12 4.66
C PHE A 205 3.31 -19.65 5.59
N GLY A 206 2.07 -19.22 5.37
CA GLY A 206 0.89 -19.66 6.09
C GLY A 206 0.54 -18.80 7.32
N THR A 207 -0.60 -19.17 7.92
CA THR A 207 -1.11 -18.58 9.16
C THR A 207 -0.95 -19.58 10.30
N HIS A 208 -0.37 -19.14 11.41
CA HIS A 208 0.02 -19.97 12.54
C HIS A 208 -0.53 -19.41 13.84
N ASP A 209 -0.87 -20.29 14.79
CA ASP A 209 -1.16 -19.85 16.16
C ASP A 209 0.07 -19.17 16.77
N PRO A 210 -0.10 -18.20 17.71
CA PRO A 210 1.02 -17.46 18.29
C PRO A 210 2.18 -18.33 18.79
N GLU A 211 1.86 -19.48 19.41
CA GLU A 211 2.84 -20.44 19.93
C GLU A 211 3.75 -21.06 18.85
N ARG A 212 3.29 -21.11 17.59
CA ARG A 212 4.05 -21.65 16.45
C ARG A 212 4.55 -20.59 15.49
N ALA A 213 4.02 -19.38 15.56
CA ALA A 213 4.36 -18.29 14.66
C ALA A 213 5.85 -17.95 14.68
N THR A 214 6.48 -17.99 15.86
CA THR A 214 7.94 -17.76 15.99
C THR A 214 8.75 -18.82 15.23
N THR A 215 8.46 -20.11 15.44
CA THR A 215 9.17 -21.19 14.74
C THR A 215 8.94 -21.11 13.24
N ALA A 216 7.69 -20.94 12.80
CA ALA A 216 7.38 -20.82 11.38
C ALA A 216 8.07 -19.62 10.72
N ALA A 217 8.26 -18.52 11.44
CA ALA A 217 8.97 -17.36 10.93
C ALA A 217 10.49 -17.61 10.85
N PHE A 218 11.08 -18.37 11.77
CA PHE A 218 12.47 -18.82 11.61
C PHE A 218 12.64 -19.73 10.40
N ASP A 219 11.76 -20.72 10.22
CA ASP A 219 11.78 -21.62 9.06
C ASP A 219 11.66 -20.84 7.74
N ALA A 220 10.78 -19.82 7.71
CA ALA A 220 10.63 -18.93 6.56
C ALA A 220 11.90 -18.09 6.29
N ILE A 221 12.55 -17.59 7.34
CA ILE A 221 13.81 -16.82 7.20
C ILE A 221 14.92 -17.71 6.66
N GLU A 222 15.04 -18.95 7.15
CA GLU A 222 16.05 -19.90 6.65
C GLU A 222 15.82 -20.23 5.16
N ASP A 223 14.57 -20.54 4.76
CA ASP A 223 14.22 -20.76 3.35
C ASP A 223 14.51 -19.53 2.46
N LEU A 224 14.27 -18.32 2.97
CA LEU A 224 14.54 -17.09 2.24
C LEU A 224 16.05 -16.81 2.11
N ASP A 225 16.84 -17.09 3.14
CA ASP A 225 18.30 -16.93 3.12
C ASP A 225 18.94 -17.90 2.13
N GLU A 226 18.48 -19.16 2.09
CA GLU A 226 18.90 -20.15 1.10
C GLU A 226 18.62 -19.70 -0.35
N ARG A 227 17.57 -18.90 -0.55
CA ARG A 227 17.18 -18.32 -1.84
C ARG A 227 17.74 -16.89 -2.08
N GLY A 228 18.50 -16.34 -1.14
CA GLY A 228 19.10 -15.00 -1.23
C GLY A 228 18.10 -13.84 -1.19
N ARG A 229 16.98 -13.97 -0.46
CA ARG A 229 15.89 -12.96 -0.38
C ARG A 229 15.96 -12.14 0.92
N GLU A 230 15.35 -10.94 0.95
CA GLU A 230 15.58 -9.91 1.98
C GLU A 230 15.05 -10.25 3.39
N GLY A 231 14.03 -11.12 3.51
CA GLY A 231 13.46 -11.56 4.79
C GLY A 231 11.93 -11.67 4.79
N SER A 232 11.32 -11.85 5.96
CA SER A 232 9.87 -12.03 6.14
C SER A 232 9.19 -10.83 6.82
N SER A 233 7.91 -10.61 6.53
CA SER A 233 6.99 -9.73 7.26
C SER A 233 5.88 -10.54 7.93
N SER A 234 5.41 -10.12 9.11
CA SER A 234 4.34 -10.78 9.85
C SER A 234 3.14 -9.84 9.99
N SER A 235 1.93 -10.40 9.83
CA SER A 235 0.67 -9.67 9.95
C SER A 235 -0.36 -10.47 10.75
N PRO A 236 -1.23 -9.84 11.54
CA PRO A 236 -2.32 -10.52 12.21
C PRO A 236 -3.31 -11.06 11.16
N ARG A 237 -3.96 -12.20 11.42
CA ARG A 237 -4.99 -12.75 10.50
C ARG A 237 -6.14 -11.76 10.30
N THR A 238 -6.56 -11.06 11.35
CA THR A 238 -7.59 -10.02 11.35
C THR A 238 -6.98 -8.64 11.14
N ALA A 239 -7.75 -7.66 10.63
CA ALA A 239 -7.30 -6.29 10.45
C ALA A 239 -6.60 -5.73 11.70
N GLY A 240 -5.35 -5.27 11.59
CA GLY A 240 -4.53 -4.89 12.76
C GLY A 240 -3.05 -4.64 12.44
N ARG A 241 -2.26 -4.26 13.47
CA ARG A 241 -0.85 -3.82 13.36
C ARG A 241 0.07 -4.87 12.74
N TRP A 242 0.95 -4.41 11.84
CA TRP A 242 2.17 -5.09 11.42
C TRP A 242 3.23 -5.07 12.54
#